data_AF-A0A7J6F2Q2-F1
#
_entry.id   AF-A0A7J6F2Q2-F1
#
_cell.length_a   1.000
_cell.length_b   1.000
_cell.length_c   1.000
_cell.angle_alpha   90.00
_cell.angle_beta   90.00
_cell.angle_gamma   90.00
#
_symmetry.space_group_name_H-M   'P 1'
#
loop_
_entity.id
_entity.type
_entity.pdbx_description
1 polymer ?
#
loop_
_entity_poly.entity_id
_entity_poly.type
_entity_poly.pdbx_seq_one_letter_code
_entity_poly.pdbx_strand_id
1 'polypeptide(L)'
;MVVSWCGAKLEDCVLDLCCGSGDLAFLLSEKVGFSGKVTGLDFSKEQLSIAASRQQLASKLCYKNIEWMEGDVQRSFFVALQDGWKLNMTNLSGLAIYGMLLLEIISGKKNSSFYYYEKELSLVDYAWQLWNESRGLEVVDDVLAESYSAEEAVSLFEIEIDNIAMLKASSKLGE
;
A
#
# COMPACT_ATOMS: atom_id res chain seq x y z
N MET A 1 -6.75 -5.41 -14.34
CA MET A 1 -6.05 -6.32 -13.40
C MET A 1 -5.94 -5.75 -12.00
N VAL A 2 -5.56 -4.48 -11.79
CA VAL A 2 -5.38 -3.93 -10.43
C VAL A 2 -6.71 -3.78 -9.66
N VAL A 3 -7.77 -3.23 -10.29
CA VAL A 3 -9.10 -3.10 -9.63
C VAL A 3 -9.70 -4.43 -9.18
N SER A 4 -9.42 -5.53 -9.88
CA SER A 4 -9.94 -6.85 -9.50
C SER A 4 -9.29 -7.43 -8.24
N TRP A 5 -8.06 -7.00 -7.91
CA TRP A 5 -7.31 -7.54 -6.77
C TRP A 5 -7.76 -6.95 -5.42
N CYS A 6 -8.32 -5.72 -5.41
CA CYS A 6 -8.84 -5.11 -4.18
C CYS A 6 -10.19 -5.70 -3.70
N GLY A 7 -10.81 -6.60 -4.47
CA GLY A 7 -12.09 -7.20 -4.10
C GLY A 7 -13.26 -6.21 -3.99
N ALA A 8 -13.14 -5.03 -4.60
CA ALA A 8 -14.19 -4.03 -4.64
C ALA A 8 -15.42 -4.53 -5.43
N LYS A 9 -16.59 -4.28 -4.85
CA LYS A 9 -17.93 -4.62 -5.33
C LYS A 9 -18.75 -3.34 -5.45
N LEU A 10 -19.93 -3.47 -6.04
CA LEU A 10 -20.90 -2.38 -6.10
C LEU A 10 -21.19 -1.89 -4.67
N GLU A 11 -21.32 -0.57 -4.52
CA GLU A 11 -21.66 0.13 -3.26
C GLU A 11 -20.57 0.16 -2.18
N ASP A 12 -19.39 -0.41 -2.46
CA ASP A 12 -18.27 -0.35 -1.51
C ASP A 12 -17.71 1.08 -1.33
N CYS A 13 -17.13 1.32 -0.15
CA CYS A 13 -16.23 2.43 0.11
C CYS A 13 -14.77 1.96 -0.08
N VAL A 14 -14.03 2.65 -0.95
CA VAL A 14 -12.66 2.29 -1.33
C VAL A 14 -11.72 3.46 -1.11
N LEU A 15 -10.53 3.16 -0.56
CA LEU A 15 -9.42 4.11 -0.46
C LEU A 15 -8.34 3.74 -1.48
N ASP A 16 -8.03 4.67 -2.38
CA ASP A 16 -6.92 4.61 -3.33
C ASP A 16 -5.73 5.40 -2.76
N LEU A 17 -4.74 4.69 -2.22
CA LEU A 17 -3.56 5.30 -1.61
C LEU A 17 -2.50 5.61 -2.67
N CYS A 18 -1.87 6.78 -2.55
CA CYS A 18 -0.96 7.33 -3.57
C CYS A 18 -1.64 7.43 -4.94
N CYS A 19 -2.87 7.95 -4.98
CA CYS A 19 -3.71 7.89 -6.18
C CYS A 19 -3.16 8.69 -7.37
N GLY A 20 -2.18 9.57 -7.16
CA GLY A 20 -1.60 10.42 -8.19
C GLY A 20 -2.68 11.21 -8.92
N SER A 21 -2.63 11.19 -10.27
CA SER A 21 -3.61 11.88 -11.12
C SER A 21 -4.95 11.14 -11.28
N GLY A 22 -5.19 10.06 -10.54
CA GLY A 22 -6.51 9.46 -10.35
C GLY A 22 -6.92 8.37 -11.33
N ASP A 23 -6.02 7.81 -12.15
CA ASP A 23 -6.36 6.78 -13.14
C ASP A 23 -7.13 5.59 -12.54
N LEU A 24 -6.66 5.08 -11.39
CA LEU A 24 -7.33 3.96 -10.74
C LEU A 24 -8.56 4.38 -9.97
N ALA A 25 -8.55 5.52 -9.29
CA ALA A 25 -9.73 6.09 -8.65
C ALA A 25 -10.93 6.20 -9.62
N PHE A 26 -10.70 6.55 -10.89
CA PHE A 26 -11.75 6.51 -11.92
C PHE A 26 -12.25 5.09 -12.19
N LEU A 27 -11.35 4.12 -12.36
CA LEU A 27 -11.75 2.71 -12.58
C LEU A 27 -12.46 2.10 -11.36
N LEU A 28 -12.06 2.48 -10.14
CA LEU A 28 -12.71 2.09 -8.89
C LEU A 28 -14.09 2.71 -8.79
N SER A 29 -14.25 3.97 -9.18
CA SER A 29 -15.56 4.65 -9.22
C SER A 29 -16.55 3.94 -10.14
N GLU A 30 -16.08 3.49 -11.31
CA GLU A 30 -16.91 2.66 -12.21
C GLU A 30 -17.27 1.31 -11.58
N LYS A 31 -16.35 0.71 -10.83
CA LYS A 31 -16.53 -0.59 -10.19
C LYS A 31 -17.52 -0.55 -9.04
N VAL A 32 -17.41 0.45 -8.16
CA VAL A 32 -18.29 0.61 -7.00
C VAL A 32 -19.63 1.25 -7.36
N GLY A 33 -19.72 1.86 -8.54
CA GLY A 33 -20.95 2.48 -9.05
C GLY A 33 -21.33 3.75 -8.29
N PHE A 34 -22.41 4.40 -8.71
CA PHE A 34 -22.79 5.72 -8.20
C PHE A 34 -23.14 5.76 -6.71
N SER A 35 -23.58 4.64 -6.13
CA SER A 35 -23.92 4.51 -4.70
C SER A 35 -22.73 4.12 -3.82
N GLY A 36 -21.62 3.65 -4.42
CA GLY A 36 -20.36 3.45 -3.71
C GLY A 36 -19.55 4.74 -3.59
N LYS A 37 -18.41 4.67 -2.92
CA LYS A 37 -17.54 5.82 -2.65
C LYS A 37 -16.08 5.49 -2.92
N VAL A 38 -15.35 6.43 -3.52
CA VAL A 38 -13.90 6.33 -3.68
C VAL A 38 -13.24 7.55 -3.04
N THR A 39 -12.24 7.33 -2.20
CA THR A 39 -11.36 8.39 -1.74
C THR A 39 -9.99 8.18 -2.35
N GLY A 40 -9.51 9.13 -3.15
CA GLY A 40 -8.14 9.18 -3.63
C GLY A 40 -7.28 9.99 -2.68
N LEU A 41 -6.26 9.35 -2.09
CA LEU A 41 -5.33 9.98 -1.16
C LEU A 41 -3.95 10.12 -1.79
N ASP A 42 -3.40 11.32 -1.76
CA ASP A 42 -2.02 11.59 -2.20
C ASP A 42 -1.39 12.69 -1.33
N PHE A 43 -0.06 12.68 -1.21
CA PHE A 43 0.65 13.73 -0.49
C PHE A 43 0.85 14.98 -1.36
N SER A 44 0.83 14.83 -2.69
CA SER A 44 1.05 15.91 -3.64
C SER A 44 -0.27 16.60 -4.00
N LYS A 45 -0.42 17.85 -3.54
CA LYS A 45 -1.51 18.74 -3.95
C LYS A 45 -1.58 18.91 -5.46
N GLU A 46 -0.43 18.91 -6.14
CA GLU A 46 -0.34 19.05 -7.58
C GLU A 46 -0.99 17.86 -8.29
N GLN A 47 -0.71 16.64 -7.84
CA GLN A 47 -1.35 15.43 -8.37
C GLN A 47 -2.87 15.43 -8.13
N LEU A 48 -3.30 15.79 -6.92
CA LEU A 48 -4.73 15.89 -6.58
C LEU A 48 -5.43 16.98 -7.39
N SER A 49 -4.77 18.10 -7.69
CA SER A 49 -5.31 19.16 -8.55
C SER A 49 -5.52 18.67 -9.99
N ILE A 50 -4.56 17.89 -10.51
CA ILE A 50 -4.70 17.24 -11.83
C ILE A 50 -5.86 16.25 -11.80
N ALA A 51 -5.95 15.39 -10.78
CA ALA A 51 -7.02 14.41 -10.63
C ALA A 51 -8.41 15.07 -10.56
N ALA A 52 -8.56 16.11 -9.75
CA ALA A 52 -9.79 16.88 -9.63
C ALA A 52 -10.17 17.58 -10.94
N SER A 53 -9.21 18.16 -11.65
CA SER A 53 -9.46 18.75 -12.97
C SER A 53 -9.95 17.72 -13.98
N ARG A 54 -9.34 16.52 -13.99
CA ARG A 54 -9.76 15.40 -14.83
C ARG A 54 -11.18 14.94 -14.48
N GLN A 55 -11.54 14.89 -13.20
CA GLN A 55 -12.87 14.51 -12.73
C GLN A 55 -13.94 15.50 -13.22
N GLN A 56 -13.66 16.81 -13.19
CA GLN A 56 -14.58 17.85 -13.67
C GLN A 56 -14.83 17.77 -15.18
N LEU A 57 -13.80 17.42 -15.95
CA LEU A 57 -13.89 17.27 -17.41
C LEU A 57 -14.57 15.95 -17.83
N ALA A 58 -14.72 15.01 -16.92
CA ALA A 58 -15.21 13.68 -17.24
C ALA A 58 -16.74 13.62 -17.24
N SER A 59 -17.31 12.89 -18.20
CA SER A 59 -18.75 12.86 -18.45
C SER A 59 -19.52 11.80 -17.65
N LYS A 60 -18.85 10.83 -17.03
CA LYS A 60 -19.53 9.75 -16.31
C LYS A 60 -20.05 10.23 -14.95
N LEU A 61 -21.33 9.99 -14.70
CA LEU A 61 -21.99 10.36 -13.44
C LEU A 61 -21.39 9.67 -12.22
N CYS A 62 -20.90 8.44 -12.36
CA CYS A 62 -20.30 7.71 -11.26
C CYS A 62 -19.11 8.47 -10.65
N TYR A 63 -18.33 9.19 -11.46
CA TYR A 63 -17.15 9.91 -10.97
C TYR A 63 -17.44 10.99 -9.92
N LYS A 64 -18.70 11.42 -9.75
CA LYS A 64 -19.08 12.32 -8.66
C LYS A 64 -18.91 11.72 -7.27
N ASN A 65 -18.77 10.40 -7.18
CA ASN A 65 -18.53 9.69 -5.93
C ASN A 65 -17.05 9.64 -5.49
N ILE A 66 -16.15 10.32 -6.23
CA ILE A 66 -14.73 10.39 -5.91
C ILE A 66 -14.46 11.64 -5.08
N GLU A 67 -13.83 11.46 -3.93
CA GLU A 67 -13.31 12.51 -3.07
C GLU A 67 -11.77 12.47 -3.07
N TRP A 68 -11.14 13.62 -3.18
CA TRP A 68 -9.68 13.76 -3.15
C TRP A 68 -9.24 14.27 -1.78
N MET A 69 -8.28 13.58 -1.16
CA MET A 69 -7.76 13.92 0.16
C MET A 69 -6.25 14.06 0.11
N GLU A 70 -5.74 15.20 0.57
CA GLU A 70 -4.31 15.33 0.82
C GLU A 70 -3.96 14.66 2.14
N GLY A 71 -2.95 13.81 2.14
CA GLY A 71 -2.54 13.14 3.36
C GLY A 71 -1.27 12.32 3.23
N ASP A 72 -0.67 12.05 4.39
CA ASP A 72 0.41 11.07 4.52
C ASP A 72 -0.19 9.67 4.64
N VAL A 73 0.25 8.77 3.75
CA VAL A 73 -0.18 7.38 3.72
C VAL A 73 0.13 6.66 5.04
N GLN A 74 1.26 6.97 5.68
CA GLN A 74 1.69 6.29 6.91
C GLN A 74 0.70 6.48 8.07
N ARG A 75 0.07 7.65 8.17
CA ARG A 75 -0.97 7.90 9.19
C ARG A 75 -2.35 7.39 8.76
N SER A 76 -2.65 7.49 7.47
CA SER A 76 -3.99 7.23 6.95
C SER A 76 -4.29 5.73 6.78
N PHE A 77 -3.24 4.92 6.64
CA PHE A 77 -3.32 3.47 6.49
C PHE A 77 -3.97 2.77 7.69
N PHE A 78 -3.52 3.07 8.92
CA PHE A 78 -4.06 2.44 10.13
C PHE A 78 -5.51 2.81 10.42
N VAL A 79 -5.88 4.06 10.16
CA VAL A 79 -7.26 4.55 10.36
C VAL A 79 -8.20 3.87 9.37
N ALA A 80 -7.80 3.74 8.11
CA ALA A 80 -8.60 3.08 7.09
C ALA A 80 -8.89 1.60 7.39
N LEU A 81 -7.91 0.87 7.95
CA LEU A 81 -8.11 -0.51 8.40
C LEU A 81 -9.09 -0.63 9.56
N GLN A 82 -9.01 0.27 10.55
CA GLN A 82 -9.93 0.26 11.70
C GLN A 82 -11.38 0.59 11.30
N ASP A 83 -11.56 1.47 10.31
CA ASP A 83 -12.87 1.90 9.84
C ASP A 83 -13.49 0.96 8.78
N GLY A 84 -12.85 -0.17 8.48
CA GLY A 84 -13.37 -1.20 7.56
C GLY A 84 -13.29 -0.84 6.07
N TRP A 85 -12.39 0.06 5.68
CA TRP A 85 -12.23 0.46 4.29
C TRP A 85 -11.55 -0.63 3.47
N LYS A 86 -11.98 -0.79 2.21
CA LYS A 86 -11.22 -1.60 1.25
C LYS A 86 -10.08 -0.79 0.68
N LEU A 87 -8.85 -1.27 0.89
CA LEU A 87 -7.64 -0.61 0.45
C LEU A 87 -7.26 -1.06 -0.95
N ASN A 88 -6.82 -0.10 -1.77
CA ASN A 88 -6.18 -0.37 -3.05
C ASN A 88 -4.91 0.48 -3.18
N MET A 89 -3.82 -0.13 -3.65
CA MET A 89 -2.49 0.49 -3.72
C MET A 89 -1.91 0.30 -5.12
N THR A 90 -1.55 1.40 -5.78
CA THR A 90 -1.75 1.49 -7.24
C THR A 90 -0.52 1.89 -8.04
N ASN A 91 0.57 2.29 -7.39
CA ASN A 91 1.87 2.48 -8.03
C ASN A 91 2.94 1.66 -7.32
N LEU A 92 4.03 1.33 -8.04
CA LEU A 92 5.18 0.59 -7.49
C LEU A 92 5.73 1.27 -6.23
N SER A 93 5.67 2.61 -6.18
CA SER A 93 6.02 3.39 -4.98
C SER A 93 5.07 3.13 -3.82
N GLY A 94 3.77 2.99 -4.06
CA GLY A 94 2.75 2.69 -3.06
C GLY A 94 2.92 1.27 -2.53
N LEU A 95 3.10 0.28 -3.41
CA LEU A 95 3.46 -1.09 -3.01
C LEU A 95 4.76 -1.13 -2.19
N ALA A 96 5.77 -0.35 -2.59
CA ALA A 96 7.00 -0.23 -1.82
C ALA A 96 6.79 0.44 -0.45
N ILE A 97 5.93 1.45 -0.36
CA ILE A 97 5.61 2.15 0.90
C ILE A 97 4.80 1.24 1.82
N TYR A 98 3.79 0.54 1.28
CA TYR A 98 3.03 -0.50 1.99
C TYR A 98 3.98 -1.53 2.57
N GLY A 99 4.92 -1.95 1.74
CA GLY A 99 5.82 -3.00 2.09
C GLY A 99 6.83 -2.63 3.16
N MET A 100 7.43 -1.45 3.00
CA MET A 100 8.24 -0.85 4.05
C MET A 100 7.44 -0.68 5.34
N LEU A 101 6.17 -0.27 5.27
CA LEU A 101 5.31 -0.11 6.44
C LEU A 101 4.97 -1.46 7.11
N LEU A 102 4.67 -2.50 6.32
CA LEU A 102 4.46 -3.85 6.83
C LEU A 102 5.72 -4.38 7.51
N LEU A 103 6.90 -4.16 6.92
CA LEU A 103 8.18 -4.51 7.54
C LEU A 103 8.40 -3.76 8.85
N GLU A 104 8.08 -2.46 8.91
CA GLU A 104 8.19 -1.68 10.14
C GLU A 104 7.24 -2.18 11.22
N ILE A 105 6.01 -2.55 10.86
CA ILE A 105 5.03 -3.15 11.76
C ILE A 105 5.57 -4.48 12.25
N ILE A 106 5.76 -5.45 11.35
CA ILE A 106 6.15 -6.83 11.66
C ILE A 106 7.43 -6.86 12.47
N SER A 107 8.40 -6.00 12.17
CA SER A 107 9.69 -5.99 12.88
C SER A 107 9.75 -5.10 14.12
N GLY A 108 8.72 -4.29 14.37
CA GLY A 108 8.74 -3.29 15.45
C GLY A 108 9.82 -2.20 15.27
N LYS A 109 10.49 -2.15 14.11
CA LYS A 109 11.65 -1.29 13.85
C LYS A 109 11.36 -0.31 12.74
N LYS A 110 11.68 0.97 12.95
CA LYS A 110 11.58 1.99 11.91
C LYS A 110 12.69 1.83 10.87
N ASN A 111 12.33 1.84 9.59
CA ASN A 111 13.25 1.74 8.47
C ASN A 111 14.21 2.93 8.43
N SER A 112 13.72 4.13 8.78
CA SER A 112 14.51 5.38 8.85
C SER A 112 15.62 5.40 9.90
N SER A 113 15.64 4.45 10.85
CA SER A 113 16.63 4.36 11.92
C SER A 113 17.21 2.95 12.09
N PHE A 114 16.99 2.05 11.12
CA PHE A 114 17.46 0.68 11.22
C PHE A 114 18.93 0.56 10.80
N TYR A 115 19.75 0.00 11.68
CA TYR A 115 21.14 -0.36 11.43
C TYR A 115 21.40 -1.74 12.05
N TYR A 116 21.85 -2.70 11.25
CA TYR A 116 22.17 -4.06 11.72
C TYR A 116 23.68 -4.28 11.76
N TYR A 117 24.15 -4.92 12.83
CA TYR A 117 25.55 -5.25 13.14
C TYR A 117 26.52 -5.26 11.94
N GLU A 118 27.47 -4.30 11.95
CA GLU A 118 28.67 -4.20 11.10
C GLU A 118 28.47 -4.13 9.57
N LYS A 119 27.22 -4.11 9.06
CA LYS A 119 26.92 -3.86 7.64
C LYS A 119 25.83 -2.80 7.50
N GLU A 120 26.03 -1.86 6.58
CA GLU A 120 25.03 -0.84 6.19
C GLU A 120 23.85 -1.46 5.41
N LEU A 121 23.10 -2.38 6.04
CA LEU A 121 21.91 -2.97 5.45
C LEU A 121 20.68 -2.17 5.88
N SER A 122 19.88 -1.73 4.89
CA SER A 122 18.53 -1.23 5.13
C SER A 122 17.65 -2.33 5.74
N LEU A 123 16.54 -1.97 6.39
CA LEU A 123 15.60 -2.96 6.94
C LEU A 123 15.09 -3.93 5.86
N VAL A 124 14.89 -3.41 4.65
CA VAL A 124 14.50 -4.18 3.46
C VAL A 124 15.58 -5.20 3.09
N ASP A 125 16.86 -4.81 3.10
CA ASP A 125 17.95 -5.72 2.76
C ASP A 125 18.22 -6.77 3.83
N TYR A 126 18.04 -6.41 5.10
CA TYR A 126 18.09 -7.34 6.22
C TYR A 126 16.98 -8.40 6.14
N ALA A 127 15.73 -7.96 5.94
CA ALA A 127 14.60 -8.87 5.79
C ALA A 127 14.75 -9.79 4.56
N TRP A 128 15.22 -9.23 3.44
CA TRP A 128 15.53 -9.99 2.23
C TRP A 128 16.64 -11.03 2.46
N GLN A 129 17.69 -10.68 3.19
CA GLN A 129 18.77 -11.62 3.51
C GLN A 129 18.24 -12.78 4.36
N LEU A 130 17.51 -12.49 5.43
CA LEU A 130 16.91 -13.51 6.29
C LEU A 130 15.96 -14.42 5.52
N TRP A 131 15.16 -13.88 4.61
CA TRP A 131 14.32 -14.70 3.75
C TRP A 131 15.12 -15.70 2.90
N ASN A 132 16.17 -15.24 2.22
CA ASN A 132 17.03 -16.11 1.41
C ASN A 132 17.74 -17.18 2.25
N GLU A 133 17.97 -16.91 3.53
CA GLU A 133 18.54 -17.86 4.50
C GLU A 133 17.48 -18.78 5.15
N SER A 134 16.21 -18.72 4.74
CA SER A 134 15.08 -19.45 5.37
C SER A 134 14.86 -19.08 6.84
N ARG A 135 15.21 -17.85 7.22
CA ARG A 135 15.18 -17.27 8.57
C ARG A 135 14.23 -16.07 8.67
N GLY A 136 13.28 -15.96 7.74
CA GLY A 136 12.36 -14.80 7.65
C GLY A 136 11.59 -14.49 8.95
N LEU A 137 11.30 -15.52 9.75
CA LEU A 137 10.65 -15.37 11.05
C LEU A 137 11.43 -14.52 12.06
N GLU A 138 12.75 -14.42 11.92
CA GLU A 138 13.58 -13.59 12.80
C GLU A 138 13.40 -12.07 12.53
N VAL A 139 12.63 -11.71 11.50
CA VAL A 139 12.19 -10.32 11.29
C VAL A 139 11.03 -9.97 12.21
N VAL A 140 10.22 -10.94 12.64
CA VAL A 140 9.00 -10.69 13.43
C VAL A 140 9.37 -10.26 14.86
N ASP A 141 8.82 -9.14 15.30
CA ASP A 141 8.97 -8.61 16.65
C ASP A 141 8.31 -9.55 17.68
N ASP A 142 9.01 -9.80 18.77
CA ASP A 142 8.58 -10.72 19.82
C ASP A 142 7.21 -10.32 20.42
N VAL A 143 6.86 -9.03 20.45
CA VAL A 143 5.56 -8.53 20.99
C VAL A 143 4.41 -8.80 20.01
N LEU A 144 4.68 -8.79 18.71
CA LEU A 144 3.69 -9.16 17.70
C LEU A 144 3.46 -10.67 17.65
N ALA A 145 4.50 -11.47 17.91
CA ALA A 145 4.39 -12.92 18.03
C ALA A 145 3.50 -13.35 19.21
N GLU A 146 3.32 -12.51 20.24
CA GLU A 146 2.41 -12.76 21.37
C GLU A 146 0.95 -12.32 21.11
N SER A 147 0.71 -11.44 20.13
CA SER A 147 -0.60 -10.81 19.89
C SER A 147 -1.32 -11.24 18.60
N TYR A 148 -0.61 -11.82 17.64
CA TYR A 148 -1.15 -12.46 16.44
C TYR A 148 -0.78 -13.94 16.40
N SER A 149 -1.55 -14.75 15.67
CA SER A 149 -1.08 -16.12 15.36
C SER A 149 0.17 -16.02 14.49
N ALA A 150 1.19 -16.83 14.78
CA ALA A 150 2.44 -16.81 14.03
C ALA A 150 2.19 -17.01 12.52
N GLU A 151 1.13 -17.73 12.16
CA GLU A 151 0.67 -17.96 10.80
C GLU A 151 0.20 -16.69 10.08
N GLU A 152 -0.49 -15.77 10.76
CA GLU A 152 -0.93 -14.50 10.17
C GLU A 152 0.25 -13.56 9.91
N ALA A 153 1.17 -13.47 10.87
CA ALA A 153 2.40 -12.66 10.73
C ALA A 153 3.29 -13.18 9.60
N VAL A 154 3.42 -14.50 9.45
CA VAL A 154 4.13 -15.13 8.33
C VAL A 154 3.46 -14.79 7.00
N SER A 155 2.13 -14.89 6.91
CA SER A 155 1.44 -14.60 5.65
C SER A 155 1.63 -13.15 5.19
N LEU A 156 1.64 -12.19 6.13
CA LEU A 156 1.93 -10.78 5.83
C LEU A 156 3.38 -10.57 5.42
N PHE A 157 4.31 -11.31 6.05
CA PHE A 157 5.73 -11.26 5.70
C PHE A 157 6.00 -11.87 4.31
N GLU A 158 5.34 -12.98 3.95
CA GLU A 158 5.43 -13.62 2.64
C GLU A 158 4.93 -12.70 1.52
N ILE A 159 3.76 -12.07 1.73
CA ILE A 159 3.21 -11.05 0.82
C ILE A 159 4.24 -9.95 0.59
N GLU A 160 4.94 -9.54 1.64
CA GLU A 160 5.87 -8.43 1.55
C GLU A 160 7.19 -8.79 0.87
N ILE A 161 7.73 -9.98 1.15
CA ILE A 161 8.91 -10.47 0.44
C ILE A 161 8.64 -10.61 -1.06
N ASP A 162 7.45 -11.04 -1.47
CA ASP A 162 7.07 -11.11 -2.88
C ASP A 162 7.04 -9.71 -3.53
N ASN A 163 6.59 -8.69 -2.80
CA ASN A 163 6.64 -7.29 -3.25
C ASN A 163 8.09 -6.80 -3.41
N ILE A 164 8.96 -7.07 -2.43
CA ILE A 164 10.39 -6.72 -2.49
C ILE A 164 11.07 -7.43 -3.67
N ALA A 165 10.77 -8.71 -3.90
CA ALA A 165 11.28 -9.47 -5.03
C ALA A 165 10.87 -8.83 -6.36
N MET A 166 9.60 -8.42 -6.48
CA MET A 166 9.08 -7.76 -7.68
C MET A 166 9.74 -6.40 -7.93
N LEU A 167 9.97 -5.61 -6.87
CA LEU A 167 10.66 -4.31 -6.96
C LEU A 167 12.12 -4.48 -7.40
N LYS A 168 12.86 -5.44 -6.81
CA LYS A 168 14.25 -5.75 -7.19
C LYS A 168 14.37 -6.36 -8.60
N ALA A 169 13.35 -7.08 -9.07
CA ALA A 169 13.29 -7.58 -10.45
C ALA A 169 13.04 -6.44 -11.46
N SER A 170 12.18 -5.48 -11.09
CA SER A 170 11.82 -4.33 -11.94
C SER A 170 13.00 -3.36 -12.12
N SER A 171 13.87 -3.20 -11.11
CA SER A 171 15.08 -2.38 -11.21
C SER A 171 16.16 -2.98 -12.14
N LYS A 172 16.15 -4.31 -12.35
CA LYS A 172 17.09 -5.01 -13.26
C LYS A 172 16.64 -5.02 -14.73
N LEU A 173 15.37 -4.73 -15.00
CA LEU A 173 14.81 -4.67 -16.36
C LEU A 173 15.02 -3.30 -17.04
N GLY A 174 15.61 -2.34 -16.33
CA GLY A 174 15.94 -1.00 -16.82
C GLY A 174 17.42 -0.79 -17.17
N GLU A 175 18.25 -1.84 -17.14
CA GLU A 175 19.66 -1.83 -17.59
C GLU A 175 19.83 -2.51 -18.96
#